data_AF-A0A838PAI9-F1
#
_entry.id   AF-A0A838PAI9-F1
#
_cell.length_a   1.000
_cell.length_b   1.000
_cell.length_c   1.000
_cell.angle_alpha   90.00
_cell.angle_beta   90.00
_cell.angle_gamma   90.00
#
_symmetry.space_group_name_H-M   'P 1'
#
loop_
_entity.id
_entity.type
_entity.pdbx_description
1 polymer ?
#
loop_
_entity_poly.entity_id
_entity_poly.type
_entity_poly.pdbx_seq_one_letter_code
_entity_poly.pdbx_strand_id
1 'polypeptide(L)'
;MTGAQVLAGFPIDGSDPRNDTTQHETVGSFRVNSWIVFDARYASIDLARSSTAPILKAQEFNKAFVLMQYFGYLQRNPDDAPDANLNGYNFWLTKLNQFNGNFRQAEMVKAFITSGEYRSRFGPP
;
A
#
# COMPACT_ATOMS: atom_id res chain seq x y z
N MET A 1 49.96 -22.76 -24.77
CA MET A 1 49.98 -22.73 -23.30
C MET A 1 49.85 -21.28 -22.90
N THR A 2 48.88 -21.03 -22.03
CA THR A 2 48.25 -19.75 -21.68
C THR A 2 49.22 -18.71 -21.13
N GLY A 3 49.11 -17.49 -21.65
CA GLY A 3 49.61 -16.30 -20.99
C GLY A 3 48.66 -15.92 -19.85
N ALA A 4 49.19 -15.78 -18.65
CA ALA A 4 48.52 -15.13 -17.54
C ALA A 4 49.23 -13.80 -17.26
N GLN A 5 48.54 -12.69 -17.46
CA GLN A 5 48.93 -11.40 -16.92
C GLN A 5 47.94 -11.02 -15.81
N VAL A 6 48.50 -10.55 -14.70
CA VAL A 6 47.83 -10.27 -13.43
C VAL A 6 47.43 -8.79 -13.40
N LEU A 7 46.20 -8.49 -12.98
CA LEU A 7 45.84 -7.17 -12.46
C LEU A 7 44.86 -7.30 -11.28
N ALA A 8 45.26 -6.70 -10.16
CA ALA A 8 44.53 -6.49 -8.90
C ALA A 8 44.14 -7.74 -8.08
N GLY A 9 45.09 -8.25 -7.26
CA GLY A 9 44.90 -8.52 -5.82
C GLY A 9 43.78 -9.45 -5.29
N PHE A 10 42.95 -10.07 -6.12
CA PHE A 10 41.89 -10.98 -5.65
C PHE A 10 42.07 -12.36 -6.28
N PRO A 11 41.99 -13.45 -5.50
CA PRO A 11 42.06 -14.79 -6.06
C PRO A 11 40.82 -15.04 -6.93
N ILE A 12 41.05 -15.30 -8.21
CA ILE A 12 40.05 -15.78 -9.19
C ILE A 12 39.72 -17.25 -8.91
N ASP A 13 39.16 -17.49 -7.75
CA ASP A 13 38.43 -18.71 -7.42
C ASP A 13 36.97 -18.47 -7.80
N GLY A 14 36.30 -19.49 -8.36
CA GLY A 14 34.92 -19.45 -8.85
C GLY A 14 33.84 -19.22 -7.79
N SER A 15 34.18 -18.57 -6.68
CA SER A 15 33.31 -18.26 -5.55
C SER A 15 33.03 -16.76 -5.35
N ASP A 16 33.49 -15.85 -6.23
CA ASP A 16 33.11 -14.42 -6.17
C ASP A 16 31.73 -14.16 -6.79
N PRO A 17 30.72 -13.75 -5.99
CA PRO A 17 29.36 -13.47 -6.46
C PRO A 17 29.25 -12.22 -7.38
N ARG A 18 30.35 -11.54 -7.71
CA ARG A 18 30.39 -10.42 -8.68
C ARG A 18 30.65 -10.82 -10.14
N ASN A 19 30.93 -12.09 -10.46
CA ASN A 19 31.26 -12.54 -11.83
C ASN A 19 30.07 -13.19 -12.59
N ASP A 20 28.85 -13.09 -12.06
CA ASP A 20 27.67 -13.29 -12.90
C ASP A 20 27.38 -11.98 -13.64
N THR A 21 27.93 -11.88 -14.86
CA THR A 21 27.90 -10.72 -15.76
C THR A 21 26.52 -10.24 -16.22
N THR A 22 25.43 -10.69 -15.61
CA THR A 22 24.08 -10.58 -16.19
C THR A 22 23.30 -9.29 -15.87
N GLN A 23 23.96 -8.20 -15.41
CA GLN A 23 23.33 -6.90 -15.04
C GLN A 23 24.41 -5.78 -15.13
N HIS A 24 24.41 -4.73 -15.98
CA HIS A 24 23.54 -3.54 -16.12
C HIS A 24 24.11 -2.63 -17.26
N GLU A 25 23.30 -1.79 -17.93
CA GLU A 25 23.71 -0.39 -18.24
C GLU A 25 22.51 0.60 -18.19
N THR A 26 22.88 1.88 -18.11
CA THR A 26 22.08 3.10 -17.98
C THR A 26 21.49 3.58 -19.30
N VAL A 27 20.30 4.17 -19.20
CA VAL A 27 19.52 4.81 -20.26
C VAL A 27 20.19 6.12 -20.73
N GLY A 28 20.68 6.14 -21.97
CA GLY A 28 21.16 7.36 -22.64
C GLY A 28 22.24 7.07 -23.69
N SER A 29 21.87 7.15 -24.99
CA SER A 29 22.72 6.79 -26.14
C SER A 29 23.01 5.28 -26.29
N PHE A 30 21.96 4.49 -26.54
CA PHE A 30 22.05 3.04 -26.74
C PHE A 30 22.82 2.67 -28.02
N ARG A 31 24.11 2.38 -27.85
CA ARG A 31 24.86 1.51 -28.75
C ARG A 31 24.59 0.07 -28.31
N VAL A 32 23.95 -0.68 -29.19
CA VAL A 32 23.59 -2.09 -29.00
C VAL A 32 24.84 -2.95 -28.84
N ASN A 33 25.13 -3.40 -27.60
CA ASN A 33 25.97 -4.56 -27.28
C ASN A 33 25.60 -5.07 -25.88
N SER A 34 24.52 -5.86 -25.86
CA SER A 34 23.92 -6.65 -24.76
C SER A 34 24.67 -6.75 -23.42
N TRP A 35 24.36 -5.83 -22.48
CA TRP A 35 23.91 -6.10 -21.09
C TRP A 35 22.87 -5.05 -20.58
N ILE A 36 22.20 -4.33 -21.50
CA ILE A 36 21.32 -3.20 -21.17
C ILE A 36 19.84 -3.57 -21.23
N VAL A 37 19.42 -4.58 -20.47
CA VAL A 37 17.99 -4.93 -20.42
C VAL A 37 17.45 -5.21 -19.02
N PHE A 38 18.27 -5.29 -17.99
CA PHE A 38 17.77 -5.61 -16.66
C PHE A 38 17.43 -4.39 -15.76
N ASP A 39 17.58 -3.15 -16.23
CA ASP A 39 17.23 -1.98 -15.39
C ASP A 39 15.75 -1.54 -15.54
N ALA A 40 15.16 -1.61 -16.75
CA ALA A 40 13.87 -0.93 -17.00
C ALA A 40 12.58 -1.75 -16.80
N ARG A 41 12.67 -3.09 -16.71
CA ARG A 41 11.49 -3.97 -16.54
C ARG A 41 11.22 -4.40 -15.09
N TYR A 42 12.24 -4.34 -14.23
CA TYR A 42 12.11 -4.66 -12.80
C TYR A 42 11.70 -3.45 -11.97
N ALA A 43 12.12 -2.23 -12.34
CA ALA A 43 11.69 -0.99 -11.70
C ALA A 43 10.16 -0.75 -11.76
N SER A 44 9.49 -1.24 -12.81
CA SER A 44 8.04 -1.10 -13.00
C SER A 44 7.18 -2.06 -12.14
N ILE A 45 7.77 -3.13 -11.58
CA ILE A 45 7.09 -4.11 -10.72
C ILE A 45 7.44 -3.95 -9.23
N ASP A 46 8.63 -3.42 -8.91
CA ASP A 46 9.05 -3.20 -7.52
C ASP A 46 8.47 -1.94 -6.86
N LEU A 47 8.01 -0.95 -7.64
CA LEU A 47 7.32 0.23 -7.10
C LEU A 47 5.98 -0.14 -6.42
N ALA A 48 5.33 -1.22 -6.86
CA ALA A 48 4.09 -1.70 -6.25
C ALA A 48 4.31 -2.42 -4.89
N ARG A 49 5.49 -3.01 -4.66
CA ARG A 49 5.79 -3.82 -3.44
C ARG A 49 6.46 -3.05 -2.31
N SER A 50 7.17 -1.95 -2.57
CA SER A 50 7.98 -1.26 -1.55
C SER A 50 7.32 0.00 -0.97
N SER A 51 6.69 0.85 -1.79
CA SER A 51 6.06 2.10 -1.35
C SER A 51 4.53 2.04 -1.22
N THR A 52 3.88 1.12 -1.94
CA THR A 52 2.41 1.07 -2.03
C THR A 52 1.80 0.10 -1.02
N ALA A 53 2.51 -0.94 -0.60
CA ALA A 53 2.02 -1.91 0.38
C ALA A 53 1.60 -1.28 1.73
N PRO A 54 2.35 -0.31 2.31
CA PRO A 54 1.90 0.40 3.51
C PRO A 54 0.61 1.20 3.29
N ILE A 55 0.46 1.83 2.11
CA ILE A 55 -0.73 2.63 1.75
C ILE A 55 -1.95 1.72 1.60
N LEU A 56 -1.80 0.58 0.92
CA LEU A 56 -2.88 -0.40 0.76
C LEU A 56 -3.30 -0.96 2.12
N LYS A 57 -2.34 -1.32 2.99
CA LYS A 57 -2.66 -1.74 4.36
C LYS A 57 -3.44 -0.67 5.12
N ALA A 58 -3.04 0.59 5.02
CA ALA A 58 -3.75 1.69 5.68
C ALA A 58 -5.17 1.89 5.13
N GLN A 59 -5.36 1.78 3.81
CA GLN A 59 -6.67 1.89 3.19
C GLN A 59 -7.61 0.74 3.57
N GLU A 60 -7.12 -0.51 3.56
CA GLU A 60 -7.90 -1.66 4.01
C GLU A 60 -8.23 -1.59 5.50
N PHE A 61 -7.28 -1.11 6.32
CA PHE A 61 -7.55 -0.83 7.72
C PHE A 61 -8.65 0.22 7.90
N ASN A 62 -8.61 1.32 7.14
CA ASN A 62 -9.63 2.37 7.22
C ASN A 62 -11.01 1.86 6.82
N LYS A 63 -11.11 1.02 5.78
CA LYS A 63 -12.36 0.34 5.38
C LYS A 63 -12.90 -0.53 6.52
N ALA A 64 -12.06 -1.40 7.06
CA ALA A 64 -12.43 -2.29 8.16
C ALA A 64 -12.81 -1.52 9.42
N PHE A 65 -12.11 -0.43 9.72
CA PHE A 65 -12.42 0.45 10.85
C PHE A 65 -13.81 1.08 10.69
N VAL A 66 -14.13 1.64 9.52
CA VAL A 66 -15.46 2.20 9.25
C VAL A 66 -16.54 1.14 9.43
N LEU A 67 -16.32 -0.07 8.90
CA LEU A 67 -17.27 -1.19 9.05
C LEU A 67 -17.50 -1.57 10.52
N MET A 68 -16.43 -1.67 11.30
CA MET A 68 -16.51 -1.97 12.73
C MET A 68 -17.35 -0.92 13.49
N GLN A 69 -17.30 0.35 13.09
CA GLN A 69 -18.12 1.40 13.72
C GLN A 69 -19.62 1.20 13.46
N TYR A 70 -20.00 0.78 12.25
CA TYR A 70 -21.38 0.41 11.94
C TYR A 70 -21.86 -0.76 12.82
N PHE A 71 -21.05 -1.81 12.97
CA PHE A 71 -21.40 -2.94 13.82
C PHE A 71 -21.42 -2.59 15.32
N GLY A 72 -20.45 -1.80 15.78
CA GLY A 72 -20.32 -1.47 17.19
C GLY A 72 -21.38 -0.47 17.69
N TYR A 73 -21.73 0.52 16.87
CA TYR A 73 -22.67 1.57 17.28
C TYR A 73 -24.08 1.35 16.74
N LEU A 74 -24.24 0.99 15.47
CA LEU A 74 -25.57 0.89 14.83
C LEU A 74 -26.11 -0.55 14.78
N GLN A 75 -25.26 -1.54 15.06
CA GLN A 75 -25.59 -2.98 15.04
C GLN A 75 -26.22 -3.44 13.71
N ARG A 76 -25.72 -2.91 12.58
CA ARG A 76 -26.21 -3.24 11.24
C ARG A 76 -25.11 -3.16 10.18
N ASN A 77 -25.34 -3.74 9.02
CA ASN A 77 -24.52 -3.47 7.84
C ASN A 77 -24.78 -2.04 7.32
N PRO A 78 -23.81 -1.42 6.64
CA PRO A 78 -23.98 -0.06 6.15
C PRO A 78 -25.07 0.08 5.09
N ASP A 79 -25.30 -0.97 4.30
CA ASP A 79 -26.31 -1.10 3.25
C ASP A 79 -27.64 -1.69 3.72
N ASP A 80 -27.78 -2.03 5.00
CA ASP A 80 -29.08 -2.44 5.56
C ASP A 80 -30.07 -1.25 5.54
N ALA A 81 -31.36 -1.57 5.66
CA ALA A 81 -32.39 -0.55 5.91
C ALA A 81 -32.02 0.31 7.13
N PRO A 82 -32.31 1.62 7.12
CA PRO A 82 -33.29 2.31 6.25
C PRO A 82 -32.75 2.81 4.90
N ASP A 83 -31.44 2.95 4.74
CA ASP A 83 -30.87 3.66 3.59
C ASP A 83 -30.73 2.76 2.35
N ALA A 84 -30.55 1.44 2.54
CA ALA A 84 -30.37 0.46 1.46
C ALA A 84 -29.23 0.79 0.48
N ASN A 85 -28.21 1.53 0.95
CA ASN A 85 -27.08 1.99 0.13
C ASN A 85 -25.80 2.21 0.97
N LEU A 86 -24.66 2.39 0.30
CA LEU A 86 -23.36 2.59 0.95
C LEU A 86 -22.93 4.07 1.07
N ASN A 87 -23.83 5.03 0.89
CA ASN A 87 -23.45 6.46 0.85
C ASN A 87 -22.83 6.92 2.18
N GLY A 88 -23.41 6.52 3.31
CA GLY A 88 -22.86 6.82 4.63
C GLY A 88 -21.48 6.20 4.86
N TYR A 89 -21.31 4.93 4.47
CA TYR A 89 -20.03 4.24 4.55
C TYR A 89 -18.96 4.93 3.72
N ASN A 90 -19.27 5.25 2.46
CA ASN A 90 -18.36 5.92 1.54
C ASN A 90 -18.01 7.34 2.00
N PHE A 91 -18.98 8.06 2.57
CA PHE A 91 -18.74 9.37 3.18
C PHE A 91 -17.72 9.28 4.31
N TRP A 92 -17.92 8.36 5.27
CA TRP A 92 -17.02 8.20 6.40
C TRP A 92 -15.65 7.67 6.01
N LEU A 93 -15.58 6.74 5.06
CA LEU A 93 -14.31 6.25 4.51
C LEU A 93 -13.53 7.38 3.85
N THR A 94 -14.20 8.20 3.03
CA THR A 94 -13.58 9.36 2.38
C THR A 94 -13.06 10.36 3.40
N LYS A 95 -13.88 10.70 4.41
CA LYS A 95 -13.50 11.61 5.47
C LYS A 95 -12.30 11.07 6.27
N LEU A 96 -12.32 9.79 6.65
CA LEU A 96 -11.22 9.17 7.39
C LEU A 96 -9.91 9.17 6.58
N ASN A 97 -9.97 8.92 5.28
CA ASN A 97 -8.81 9.01 4.39
C ASN A 97 -8.28 10.45 4.27
N GLN A 98 -9.15 11.47 4.21
CA GLN A 98 -8.74 12.88 4.19
C GLN A 98 -7.98 13.30 5.46
N PHE A 99 -8.27 12.67 6.59
CA PHE A 99 -7.58 12.91 7.86
C PHE A 99 -6.50 11.85 8.14
N ASN A 100 -5.97 11.17 7.11
CA ASN A 100 -4.89 10.19 7.23
C ASN A 100 -5.17 9.08 8.28
N GLY A 101 -6.42 8.62 8.40
CA GLY A 101 -6.81 7.61 9.40
C GLY A 101 -7.06 8.16 10.81
N ASN A 102 -6.95 9.48 11.02
CA ASN A 102 -7.23 10.10 12.30
C ASN A 102 -8.75 10.25 12.53
N PHE A 103 -9.35 9.23 13.13
CA PHE A 103 -10.79 9.19 13.43
C PHE A 103 -11.26 10.30 14.37
N ARG A 104 -10.38 10.85 15.21
CA ARG A 104 -10.70 11.98 16.10
C ARG A 104 -10.85 13.27 15.29
N GLN A 105 -9.90 13.55 14.40
CA GLN A 105 -9.99 14.71 13.50
C GLN A 105 -11.13 14.57 12.49
N ALA A 106 -11.43 13.35 12.05
CA ALA A 106 -12.61 13.07 11.23
C ALA A 106 -13.95 13.20 11.99
N GLU A 107 -13.92 13.41 13.32
CA GLU A 107 -15.07 13.43 14.23
C GLU A 107 -15.97 12.19 14.10
N MET A 108 -15.40 11.06 13.68
CA MET A 108 -16.19 9.92 13.23
C MET A 108 -16.94 9.26 14.38
N VAL A 109 -16.25 8.86 15.46
CA VAL A 109 -16.87 8.22 16.63
C VAL A 109 -17.98 9.10 17.22
N LYS A 110 -17.70 10.40 17.35
CA LYS A 110 -18.65 11.38 17.87
C LYS A 110 -19.93 11.40 17.03
N ALA A 111 -19.81 11.46 15.71
CA ALA A 111 -20.96 11.50 14.82
C ALA A 111 -21.84 10.25 14.88
N PHE A 112 -21.25 9.06 15.07
CA PHE A 112 -22.02 7.83 15.26
C PHE A 112 -22.83 7.87 16.57
N ILE A 113 -22.21 8.24 17.69
CA ILE A 113 -22.88 8.31 19.01
C ILE A 113 -23.95 9.42 19.04
N THR A 114 -23.71 10.55 18.35
CA THR A 114 -24.68 11.65 18.30
C THR A 114 -25.73 11.49 17.19
N SER A 115 -25.62 10.46 16.35
CA SER A 115 -26.56 10.25 15.24
C SER A 115 -27.98 10.04 15.75
N GLY A 116 -28.97 10.49 14.96
CA GLY A 116 -30.38 10.28 15.28
C GLY A 116 -30.73 8.79 15.40
N GLU A 117 -30.14 7.95 14.55
CA GLU A 117 -30.33 6.50 14.60
C GLU A 117 -29.81 5.89 15.91
N TYR A 118 -28.57 6.18 16.32
CA TYR A 118 -28.02 5.67 17.57
C TYR A 118 -28.86 6.11 18.77
N ARG A 119 -29.22 7.39 18.83
CA ARG A 119 -30.04 7.94 19.92
C ARG A 119 -31.45 7.33 19.95
N SER A 120 -32.06 7.10 18.79
CA SER A 120 -33.39 6.49 18.71
C SER A 120 -33.40 5.02 19.12
N ARG A 121 -32.29 4.29 18.92
CA ARG A 121 -32.21 2.86 19.25
C ARG A 121 -31.66 2.59 20.65
N PHE A 122 -30.71 3.39 21.11
CA PHE A 122 -29.90 3.12 22.30
C PHE A 122 -29.74 4.32 23.23
N GLY A 123 -30.31 5.47 22.89
CA GLY A 123 -30.30 6.65 23.75
C GLY A 123 -31.27 6.53 24.93
N PRO A 124 -31.14 7.39 25.95
CA PRO A 124 -32.09 7.46 27.05
C PRO A 124 -33.52 7.75 26.53
N PRO A 125 -34.56 7.12 27.13
CA PRO A 125 -35.95 7.36 26.77
C PRO A 125 -36.42 8.79 27.10
#